data_AF-A0A822J1S2-F1
#
_entry.id   AF-A0A822J1S2-F1
#
_cell.length_a   1.000
_cell.length_b   1.000
_cell.length_c   1.000
_cell.angle_alpha   90.00
_cell.angle_beta   90.00
_cell.angle_gamma   90.00
#
_symmetry.space_group_name_H-M   'P 1'
#
loop_
_entity.id
_entity.type
_entity.pdbx_description
1 polymer ?
#
loop_
_entity_poly.entity_id
_entity_poly.type
_entity_poly.pdbx_seq_one_letter_code
_entity_poly.pdbx_strand_id
1 'polypeptide(L)'
;MNDNDTKNIGDEFVEEDENSKTEDEKALEGLYDLVLPPGVPYKLIMEVMDTFNLEVTTRKCAVKTIDVEDDNLLTLRGDLDSVNNAHDYIFKKMSEKYNYKK
;
A
#
# COMPACT_ATOMS: atom_id res chain seq x y z
N MET A 1 -4.14 -5.67 47.60
CA MET A 1 -3.28 -6.85 47.39
C MET A 1 -3.92 -7.71 46.32
N ASN A 2 -3.14 -7.96 45.28
CA ASN A 2 -3.06 -9.15 44.43
C ASN A 2 -4.34 -9.59 43.69
N ASP A 3 -4.41 -9.44 42.37
CA ASP A 3 -3.65 -10.10 41.27
C ASP A 3 -4.37 -11.35 40.78
N ASN A 4 -4.51 -11.35 39.45
CA ASN A 4 -4.48 -12.48 38.52
C ASN A 4 -5.73 -13.30 38.18
N ASP A 5 -5.95 -13.31 36.86
CA ASP A 5 -6.18 -14.45 35.98
C ASP A 5 -7.31 -15.42 36.37
N THR A 6 -8.35 -15.56 35.57
CA THR A 6 -8.21 -16.20 34.25
C THR A 6 -9.51 -15.97 33.47
N LYS A 7 -9.47 -15.21 32.37
CA LYS A 7 -10.50 -15.38 31.33
C LYS A 7 -10.07 -16.58 30.49
N ASN A 8 -10.63 -17.74 30.82
CA ASN A 8 -10.50 -18.93 29.99
C ASN A 8 -11.10 -18.62 28.62
N ILE A 9 -10.23 -18.45 27.63
CA ILE A 9 -10.56 -18.52 26.21
C ILE A 9 -10.90 -19.99 25.92
N GLY A 10 -12.18 -20.31 26.03
CA GLY A 10 -12.74 -21.53 25.49
C GLY A 10 -13.27 -21.19 24.10
N ASP A 11 -12.60 -21.71 23.08
CA ASP A 11 -12.99 -22.04 21.70
C ASP A 11 -14.37 -21.56 21.18
N GLU A 12 -14.74 -20.32 21.45
CA GLU A 12 -15.86 -19.65 20.84
C GLU A 12 -15.34 -19.13 19.51
N PHE A 13 -15.70 -19.83 18.43
CA PHE A 13 -15.73 -19.24 17.11
C PHE A 13 -16.57 -17.96 17.22
N VAL A 14 -15.88 -16.83 17.40
CA VAL A 14 -16.45 -15.54 17.09
C VAL A 14 -16.64 -15.60 15.59
N GLU A 15 -17.87 -15.83 15.15
CA GLU A 15 -18.23 -15.49 13.78
C GLU A 15 -17.81 -14.03 13.62
N GLU A 16 -16.80 -13.79 12.80
CA GLU A 16 -16.43 -12.44 12.40
C GLU A 16 -17.67 -11.88 11.72
N ASP A 17 -18.47 -11.13 12.49
CA ASP A 17 -19.59 -10.37 11.96
C ASP A 17 -19.02 -9.50 10.83
N GLU A 18 -19.25 -9.92 9.58
CA GLU A 18 -18.86 -9.24 8.33
C GLU A 18 -19.46 -7.81 8.19
N ASN A 19 -20.09 -7.29 9.25
CA ASN A 19 -20.93 -6.11 9.24
C ASN A 19 -20.33 -4.91 10.02
N SER A 20 -19.08 -4.98 10.48
CA SER A 20 -18.37 -3.80 11.00
C SER A 20 -17.32 -3.24 10.04
N LYS A 21 -17.60 -3.25 8.72
CA LYS A 21 -16.80 -2.44 7.77
C LYS A 21 -17.17 -0.98 7.98
N THR A 22 -16.21 -0.16 8.37
CA THR A 22 -16.41 1.31 8.47
C THR A 22 -16.78 1.82 7.07
N GLU A 23 -17.57 2.90 6.93
CA GLU A 23 -17.98 3.44 5.61
C GLU A 23 -16.76 3.66 4.67
N ASP A 24 -15.61 3.99 5.26
CA ASP A 24 -14.31 4.15 4.60
C ASP A 24 -13.74 2.84 4.00
N GLU A 25 -13.99 1.68 4.62
CA GLU A 25 -13.51 0.38 4.12
C GLU A 25 -14.34 -0.12 2.93
N LYS A 26 -15.64 0.20 2.89
CA LYS A 26 -16.47 -0.07 1.71
C LYS A 26 -16.10 0.82 0.53
N ALA A 27 -15.67 2.06 0.79
CA ALA A 27 -15.19 2.97 -0.26
C ALA A 27 -13.83 2.55 -0.86
N LEU A 28 -13.06 1.72 -0.16
CA LEU A 28 -11.80 1.15 -0.64
C LEU A 28 -11.98 -0.19 -1.38
N GLU A 29 -13.20 -0.71 -1.46
CA GLU A 29 -13.48 -1.99 -2.10
C GLU A 29 -13.27 -1.88 -3.62
N GLY A 30 -12.25 -2.57 -4.14
CA GLY A 30 -11.86 -2.52 -5.56
C GLY A 30 -10.71 -1.56 -5.89
N LEU A 31 -10.22 -0.80 -4.91
CA LEU A 31 -9.04 0.06 -5.07
C LEU A 31 -7.78 -0.62 -4.53
N TYR A 32 -6.69 -0.47 -5.25
CA TYR A 32 -5.39 -1.08 -4.95
C TYR A 32 -4.33 0.00 -4.80
N ASP A 33 -3.41 -0.20 -3.86
CA ASP A 33 -2.30 0.70 -3.61
C ASP A 33 -1.00 0.11 -4.21
N LEU A 34 -0.41 0.82 -5.16
CA LEU A 34 0.93 0.54 -5.68
C LEU A 34 1.96 1.27 -4.83
N VAL A 35 2.76 0.53 -4.06
CA VAL A 35 3.86 1.10 -3.28
C VAL A 35 5.01 1.47 -4.21
N LEU A 36 5.42 2.74 -4.20
CA LEU A 36 6.54 3.19 -5.01
C LEU A 36 7.86 2.95 -4.28
N PRO A 37 8.84 2.28 -4.91
CA PRO A 37 10.14 2.09 -4.31
C PRO A 37 10.86 3.45 -4.14
N PRO A 38 11.74 3.57 -3.13
CA PRO A 38 12.58 4.75 -2.98
C PRO A 38 13.49 4.90 -4.22
N GLY A 39 13.62 6.13 -4.71
CA GLY A 39 14.46 6.45 -5.88
C GLY A 39 13.72 6.53 -7.22
N VAL A 40 12.40 6.30 -7.26
CA VAL A 40 11.60 6.60 -8.46
C VAL A 40 11.64 8.11 -8.75
N PRO A 41 12.02 8.55 -9.97
CA PRO A 41 12.07 9.97 -10.30
C PRO A 41 10.68 10.62 -10.26
N TYR A 42 10.57 11.79 -9.63
CA TYR A 42 9.32 12.56 -9.52
C TYR A 42 8.58 12.76 -10.85
N LYS A 43 9.32 13.06 -11.93
CA LYS A 43 8.74 13.21 -13.27
C LYS A 43 8.01 11.96 -13.76
N LEU A 44 8.54 10.78 -13.45
CA LEU A 44 7.93 9.51 -13.83
C LEU A 44 6.64 9.26 -13.03
N ILE A 45 6.64 9.64 -11.75
CA ILE A 45 5.45 9.55 -10.89
C ILE A 45 4.32 10.41 -11.44
N MET A 46 4.59 11.67 -11.82
CA MET A 46 3.58 12.54 -12.42
C MET A 46 3.08 12.01 -13.77
N GLU A 47 3.99 11.54 -14.63
CA GLU A 47 3.62 10.95 -15.93
C GLU A 47 2.66 9.75 -15.76
N VAL A 48 2.94 8.88 -14.80
CA VAL A 48 2.11 7.70 -14.50
C VAL A 48 0.77 8.11 -13.90
N MET A 49 0.77 9.07 -12.98
CA MET A 49 -0.44 9.63 -12.37
C MET A 49 -1.41 10.15 -13.43
N ASP A 50 -0.90 10.97 -14.36
CA ASP A 50 -1.70 11.55 -15.44
C ASP A 50 -2.14 10.50 -16.48
N THR A 51 -1.27 9.52 -16.79
CA THR A 51 -1.54 8.52 -17.84
C THR A 51 -2.56 7.47 -17.39
N PHE A 52 -2.47 7.03 -16.14
CA PHE A 52 -3.30 5.93 -15.61
C PHE A 52 -4.39 6.42 -14.65
N ASN A 53 -4.54 7.74 -14.49
CA ASN A 53 -5.52 8.38 -13.60
C ASN A 53 -5.47 7.82 -12.17
N LEU A 54 -4.27 7.74 -11.60
CA LEU A 54 -4.03 7.22 -10.26
C LEU A 54 -3.96 8.36 -9.24
N GLU A 55 -4.37 8.09 -8.00
CA GLU A 55 -4.29 9.05 -6.90
C GLU A 55 -3.02 8.84 -6.08
N VAL A 56 -2.32 9.91 -5.73
CA VAL A 56 -1.15 9.84 -4.85
C VAL A 56 -1.57 9.83 -3.39
N THR A 57 -1.23 8.77 -2.67
CA THR A 57 -1.49 8.61 -1.23
C THR A 57 -0.19 8.30 -0.49
N THR A 58 -0.17 8.49 0.83
CA THR A 58 0.92 8.03 1.70
C THR A 58 0.42 6.93 2.62
N ARG A 59 1.18 5.84 2.73
CA ARG A 59 0.90 4.73 3.67
C ARG A 59 1.99 4.64 4.72
N LYS A 60 1.56 4.51 5.98
CA LYS A 60 2.46 4.17 7.08
C LYS A 60 2.93 2.73 6.90
N CYS A 61 4.21 2.54 6.68
CA CYS A 61 4.84 1.24 6.56
C CYS A 61 6.09 1.23 7.44
N ALA A 62 6.17 0.27 8.36
CA ALA A 62 7.35 0.07 9.20
C ALA A 62 8.47 -0.55 8.37
N VAL A 63 9.06 0.23 7.46
CA VAL A 63 10.20 -0.19 6.65
C VAL A 63 11.45 0.04 7.49
N LYS A 64 12.06 -1.05 7.97
CA LYS A 64 13.40 -1.00 8.59
C LYS A 64 14.46 -0.78 7.52
N THR A 65 14.59 0.44 7.03
CA THR A 65 15.73 0.89 6.23
C THR A 65 16.62 1.80 7.07
N ILE A 66 17.94 1.67 6.92
CA ILE A 66 18.97 2.25 7.80
C ILE A 66 19.00 3.80 7.74
N ASP A 67 18.31 4.44 6.78
CA ASP A 67 18.49 5.86 6.46
C ASP A 67 17.21 6.57 5.97
N VAL A 68 16.02 6.09 6.36
CA VAL A 68 14.75 6.76 6.02
C VAL A 68 14.04 7.07 7.33
N GLU A 69 14.02 8.35 7.72
CA GLU A 69 13.42 8.82 8.99
C GLU A 69 11.88 8.74 8.99
N ASP A 70 11.25 8.56 7.84
CA ASP A 70 9.80 8.64 7.73
C ASP A 70 9.19 7.28 7.37
N ASP A 71 8.40 6.75 8.30
CA ASP A 71 7.51 5.58 8.16
C ASP A 71 6.47 5.74 7.03
N ASN A 72 6.51 6.78 6.18
CA ASN A 72 5.50 7.08 5.17
C ASN A 72 6.02 6.79 3.76
N LEU A 73 5.55 5.68 3.18
CA LEU A 73 5.81 5.36 1.78
C LEU A 73 4.79 6.05 0.87
N LEU A 74 5.28 6.53 -0.27
CA LEU A 74 4.42 7.06 -1.33
C LEU A 74 3.76 5.90 -2.08
N THR A 75 2.46 5.98 -2.28
CA THR A 75 1.67 4.96 -2.98
C THR A 75 0.78 5.59 -4.05
N LEU A 76 0.53 4.87 -5.14
CA LEU A 76 -0.45 5.24 -6.16
C LEU A 76 -1.68 4.36 -6.03
N ARG A 77 -2.85 4.95 -5.78
CA ARG A 77 -4.13 4.25 -5.64
C ARG A 77 -4.94 4.29 -6.93
N GLY A 78 -5.55 3.16 -7.28
CA GLY A 78 -6.56 3.10 -8.35
C GLY A 78 -7.07 1.69 -8.57
N ASP A 79 -7.74 1.49 -9.70
CA ASP A 79 -8.23 0.17 -10.11
C ASP A 79 -7.07 -0.81 -10.36
N LEU A 80 -7.31 -2.10 -10.19
CA LEU A 80 -6.30 -3.16 -10.32
C LEU A 80 -5.56 -3.09 -11.67
N ASP A 81 -6.30 -2.93 -12.76
CA ASP A 81 -5.74 -2.88 -14.10
C ASP A 81 -4.83 -1.65 -14.28
N SER A 82 -5.29 -0.49 -13.82
CA SER A 82 -4.51 0.77 -13.88
C SER A 82 -3.23 0.67 -13.04
N VAL A 83 -3.32 0.08 -11.86
CA VAL A 83 -2.18 -0.15 -10.95
C VAL A 83 -1.16 -1.11 -11.57
N ASN A 84 -1.60 -2.22 -12.16
CA ASN A 84 -0.71 -3.17 -12.82
C ASN A 84 -0.03 -2.56 -14.05
N ASN A 85 -0.78 -1.84 -14.88
CA ASN A 85 -0.21 -1.15 -16.03
C ASN A 85 0.80 -0.07 -15.62
N ALA A 86 0.52 0.66 -14.55
CA ALA A 86 1.44 1.64 -13.98
C ALA A 86 2.74 0.98 -13.45
N HIS A 87 2.63 -0.14 -12.75
CA HIS A 87 3.79 -0.91 -12.28
C HIS A 87 4.71 -1.31 -13.43
N ASP A 88 4.15 -1.93 -14.48
CA ASP A 88 4.93 -2.39 -15.62
C ASP A 88 5.56 -1.23 -16.40
N TYR A 89 4.84 -0.12 -16.53
CA TYR A 89 5.34 1.09 -17.16
C TYR A 89 6.52 1.71 -16.39
N ILE A 90 6.38 1.87 -15.06
CA ILE A 90 7.43 2.38 -14.20
C ILE A 90 8.67 1.50 -14.32
N PHE A 91 8.49 0.18 -14.19
CA PHE A 91 9.59 -0.77 -14.26
C PHE A 91 10.31 -0.69 -15.60
N LYS A 92 9.57 -0.69 -16.72
CA LYS A 92 10.13 -0.58 -18.06
C LYS A 92 10.96 0.69 -18.24
N LYS A 93 10.41 1.86 -17.88
CA LYS A 93 11.13 3.15 -17.95
C LYS A 93 12.38 3.16 -17.07
N MET A 94 12.31 2.58 -15.88
CA MET A 94 13.44 2.51 -14.97
C MET A 94 14.53 1.56 -15.47
N SER A 95 14.18 0.40 -16.04
CA SER A 95 15.12 -0.53 -16.65
C SER A 95 15.80 0.06 -17.88
N GLU A 96 15.06 0.72 -18.78
CA GLU A 96 15.61 1.37 -19.97
C GLU A 96 16.61 2.49 -19.61
N LYS A 97 16.30 3.27 -18.57
CA LYS A 97 17.09 4.46 -18.21
C LYS A 97 18.26 4.16 -17.28
N TYR A 98 18.13 3.18 -16.39
CA TYR A 98 19.09 2.95 -15.30
C TYR A 98 19.69 1.54 -15.29
N ASN A 99 19.40 0.71 -16.30
CA ASN A 99 19.81 -0.70 -16.35
C ASN A 99 19.38 -1.47 -15.08
N TYR A 100 18.21 -1.12 -14.55
CA TYR A 100 17.62 -1.73 -13.36
C TYR A 100 17.31 -3.19 -13.67
N LYS A 101 18.05 -4.11 -13.02
CA LYS A 101 17.89 -5.57 -13.18
C LYS A 101 16.97 -6.11 -12.10
N LYS A 102 16.07 -6.99 -12.52
CA LYS A 102 15.11 -7.73 -11.69
C LYS A 102 15.80 -8.63 -10.68
#